data_AF-A0A3C0KTI4-F1
#
_entry.id   AF-A0A3C0KTI4-F1
#
_cell.length_a   1.000
_cell.length_b   1.000
_cell.length_c   1.000
_cell.angle_alpha   90.00
_cell.angle_beta   90.00
_cell.angle_gamma   90.00
#
_symmetry.space_group_name_H-M   'P 1'
#
loop_
_entity.id
_entity.type
_entity.pdbx_description
1 polymer ?
#
loop_
_entity_poly.entity_id
_entity_poly.type
_entity_poly.pdbx_seq_one_letter_code
_entity_poly.pdbx_strand_id
1 'polypeptide(L)'
;TVDAYTHRIGRTGRAAKTGDAFTFMTREERGFIWGIEKALGETVEKRTLQDFNYGVPAPAGNDGGHDRPRQQHPPARRKTFMTVQGKAVLHQPTASAGAAKPSFPSRDREKRSSR
;
A
#
# COMPACT_ATOMS: atom_id res chain seq x y z
N THR A 1 -10.52 -9.14 -7.32
CA THR A 1 -10.74 -9.14 -8.79
C THR A 1 -9.46 -9.58 -9.48
N VAL A 2 -9.54 -10.02 -10.74
CA VAL A 2 -8.35 -10.37 -11.54
C VAL A 2 -7.42 -9.17 -11.70
N ASP A 3 -8.00 -7.98 -11.90
CA ASP A 3 -7.26 -6.71 -11.94
C ASP A 3 -6.37 -6.49 -10.69
N ALA A 4 -6.93 -6.67 -9.49
CA ALA A 4 -6.17 -6.54 -8.25
C ALA A 4 -5.02 -7.57 -8.15
N TYR A 5 -5.18 -8.76 -8.75
CA TYR A 5 -4.11 -9.75 -8.83
C TYR A 5 -2.98 -9.29 -9.76
N THR A 6 -3.31 -8.79 -10.95
CA THR A 6 -2.32 -8.22 -11.90
C THR A 6 -1.49 -7.12 -11.25
N HIS A 7 -2.14 -6.22 -10.49
CA HIS A 7 -1.43 -5.17 -9.75
C HIS A 7 -0.47 -5.72 -8.67
N ARG A 8 -0.80 -6.84 -8.04
CA ARG A 8 0.07 -7.48 -7.03
C ARG A 8 1.31 -8.09 -7.68
N ILE A 9 1.13 -8.85 -8.75
CA ILE A 9 2.27 -9.49 -9.43
C ILE A 9 3.11 -8.46 -10.21
N GLY A 10 2.51 -7.36 -10.70
CA GLY A 10 3.23 -6.25 -11.33
C GLY A 10 4.22 -5.50 -10.41
N ARG A 11 4.37 -5.92 -9.15
CA ARG A 11 5.41 -5.40 -8.25
C ARG A 11 6.76 -6.11 -8.41
N THR A 12 6.79 -7.34 -8.93
CA THR A 12 8.03 -8.10 -9.15
C THR A 12 8.67 -7.75 -10.52
N GLY A 13 9.88 -8.22 -10.79
CA GLY A 13 10.50 -8.20 -12.12
C GLY A 13 10.75 -6.81 -12.78
N ARG A 14 11.27 -5.83 -12.03
CA ARG A 14 11.54 -4.47 -12.54
C ARG A 14 12.94 -4.33 -13.14
N ALA A 15 13.13 -3.30 -13.99
CA ALA A 15 14.43 -2.94 -14.57
C ALA A 15 15.12 -4.09 -15.32
N ALA A 16 14.38 -4.73 -16.24
CA ALA A 16 14.84 -5.87 -17.06
C ALA A 16 15.34 -7.09 -16.26
N LYS A 17 14.92 -7.21 -14.99
CA LYS A 17 15.20 -8.38 -14.16
C LYS A 17 13.99 -9.31 -14.11
N THR A 18 14.26 -10.60 -14.05
CA THR A 18 13.25 -11.62 -13.78
C THR A 18 12.80 -11.54 -12.32
N GLY A 19 11.52 -11.81 -12.06
CA GLY A 19 11.00 -11.95 -10.71
C GLY A 19 9.80 -12.88 -10.70
N ASP A 20 9.69 -13.67 -9.65
CA ASP A 20 8.69 -14.73 -9.55
C ASP A 20 7.50 -14.30 -8.68
N ALA A 21 6.34 -14.90 -8.95
CA ALA A 21 5.14 -14.73 -8.15
C ALA A 21 4.48 -16.09 -7.92
N PHE A 22 4.29 -16.44 -6.64
CA PHE A 22 3.61 -17.66 -6.23
C PHE A 22 2.26 -17.32 -5.61
N THR A 23 1.24 -18.09 -5.96
CA THR A 23 -0.13 -17.92 -5.49
C THR A 23 -0.58 -19.18 -4.78
N PHE A 24 -0.99 -19.05 -3.53
CA PHE A 24 -1.68 -20.11 -2.80
C PHE A 24 -3.18 -20.02 -3.09
N MET A 25 -3.79 -21.16 -3.33
CA MET A 25 -5.20 -21.28 -3.68
C MET A 25 -5.77 -22.59 -3.15
N THR A 26 -7.07 -22.59 -2.93
CA THR A 26 -7.89 -23.74 -2.58
C THR A 26 -8.59 -24.31 -3.82
N ARG A 27 -9.21 -25.49 -3.68
CA ARG A 27 -9.97 -26.12 -4.78
C ARG A 27 -11.19 -25.31 -5.23
N GLU A 28 -11.70 -24.40 -4.40
CA GLU A 28 -12.89 -23.60 -4.69
C GLU A 28 -12.57 -22.41 -5.60
N GLU A 29 -11.32 -21.93 -5.56
CA GLU A 29 -10.87 -20.74 -6.29
C GLU A 29 -10.47 -21.01 -7.75
N ARG A 30 -10.84 -22.19 -8.30
CA ARG A 30 -10.54 -22.56 -9.70
C ARG A 30 -11.05 -21.55 -10.72
N GLY A 31 -12.23 -20.97 -10.49
CA GLY A 31 -12.79 -19.95 -11.39
C GLY A 31 -11.98 -18.65 -11.41
N PHE A 32 -11.38 -18.28 -10.27
CA PHE A 32 -10.53 -17.11 -10.17
C PHE A 32 -9.22 -17.29 -10.95
N ILE A 33 -8.62 -18.48 -10.87
CA ILE A 33 -7.42 -18.84 -11.63
C ILE A 33 -7.68 -18.81 -13.12
N TRP A 34 -8.81 -19.33 -13.58
CA TRP A 34 -9.17 -19.25 -14.99
C TRP A 34 -9.24 -17.79 -15.49
N GLY A 35 -9.81 -16.90 -14.69
CA GLY A 35 -9.80 -15.47 -14.99
C GLY A 35 -8.40 -14.86 -15.08
N ILE A 36 -7.49 -15.29 -14.19
CA ILE A 36 -6.08 -14.89 -14.23
C ILE A 36 -5.38 -15.41 -15.48
N GLU A 37 -5.50 -16.70 -15.80
CA GLU A 37 -4.91 -17.32 -16.99
C GLU A 37 -5.41 -16.62 -18.26
N LYS A 38 -6.69 -16.26 -18.32
CA LYS A 38 -7.25 -15.47 -19.43
C LYS A 38 -6.67 -14.07 -19.54
N ALA A 39 -6.41 -13.41 -18.42
CA ALA A 39 -5.81 -12.07 -18.40
C ALA A 39 -4.31 -12.08 -18.73
N LEU A 40 -3.60 -13.15 -18.35
CA LEU A 40 -2.18 -13.34 -18.64
C LEU A 40 -1.94 -13.89 -20.06
N GLY A 41 -2.91 -14.60 -20.62
CA GLY A 41 -2.78 -15.26 -21.93
C GLY A 41 -2.04 -16.60 -21.89
N GLU A 42 -1.62 -17.05 -20.71
CA GLU A 42 -0.83 -18.25 -20.50
C GLU A 42 -1.39 -19.07 -19.33
N THR A 43 -1.15 -20.38 -19.36
CA THR A 43 -1.54 -21.28 -18.27
C THR A 43 -0.52 -21.22 -17.15
N VAL A 44 -1.00 -21.04 -15.91
CA VAL A 44 -0.15 -21.01 -14.72
C VAL A 44 0.14 -22.44 -14.27
N GLU A 45 1.41 -22.71 -13.97
CA GLU A 45 1.83 -24.02 -13.45
C GLU A 45 1.23 -24.29 -12.06
N LYS A 46 0.63 -25.48 -11.89
CA LYS A 46 0.01 -25.91 -10.63
C LYS A 46 0.90 -26.97 -10.00
N ARG A 47 1.51 -26.64 -8.86
CA ARG A 47 2.33 -27.57 -8.08
C ARG A 47 1.65 -27.88 -6.76
N THR A 48 1.61 -29.16 -6.41
CA THR A 48 1.27 -29.64 -5.06
C THR A 48 2.54 -30.12 -4.37
N LEU A 49 2.70 -29.78 -3.10
CA LEU A 49 3.79 -30.24 -2.26
C LEU A 49 3.47 -31.65 -1.79
N GLN A 50 4.37 -32.60 -2.05
CA GLN A 50 4.14 -34.02 -1.75
C GLN A 50 4.03 -34.27 -0.24
N ASP A 51 4.76 -33.50 0.57
CA ASP A 51 4.82 -33.65 2.03
C ASP A 51 3.79 -32.78 2.78
N PHE A 52 2.81 -32.20 2.08
CA PHE A 52 1.78 -31.36 2.69
C PHE A 52 0.43 -32.06 2.75
N ASN A 53 -0.17 -32.15 3.95
CA ASN A 53 -1.50 -32.74 4.11
C ASN A 53 -2.60 -31.71 3.77
N TYR A 54 -3.13 -31.81 2.56
CA TYR A 54 -4.24 -30.97 2.08
C TYR A 54 -5.63 -31.39 2.59
N GLY A 55 -5.73 -32.52 3.29
CA GLY A 55 -7.00 -33.07 3.81
C GLY A 55 -7.39 -32.56 5.20
N VAL A 56 -6.56 -31.72 5.82
CA VAL A 56 -6.87 -31.13 7.13
C VAL A 56 -7.97 -30.09 6.93
N PRO A 57 -9.13 -30.23 7.61
CA PRO A 57 -10.17 -29.20 7.55
C PRO A 57 -9.61 -27.88 8.08
N ALA A 58 -10.11 -26.77 7.53
CA ALA A 58 -9.76 -25.45 8.06
C ALA A 58 -10.02 -25.46 9.58
N PRO A 59 -9.08 -24.97 10.41
CA PRO A 59 -9.34 -24.84 11.84
C PRO A 59 -10.59 -23.98 12.03
N ALA A 60 -11.39 -24.28 13.05
CA ALA A 60 -12.54 -23.46 13.42
C ALA A 60 -12.05 -22.05 13.78
N GLY A 61 -11.96 -21.20 12.77
CA GLY A 61 -11.47 -19.83 12.88
C GLY A 61 -12.64 -18.93 13.20
N ASN A 62 -12.45 -18.07 14.20
CA ASN A 62 -13.41 -17.06 14.60
C ASN A 62 -13.72 -16.13 13.40
N ASP A 63 -14.89 -16.27 12.78
CA ASP A 63 -15.32 -15.54 11.58
C ASP A 63 -15.39 -14.00 11.75
N GLY A 64 -15.13 -13.49 12.96
CA GLY A 64 -15.26 -12.08 13.35
C GLY A 64 -14.06 -11.18 13.01
N GLY A 65 -13.49 -11.27 11.81
CA GLY A 65 -12.13 -10.77 11.57
C GLY A 65 -11.88 -9.75 10.46
N HIS A 66 -12.87 -9.14 9.81
CA HIS A 66 -12.61 -8.10 8.78
C HIS A 66 -13.35 -6.77 9.00
N ASP A 67 -13.97 -6.56 10.16
CA ASP A 67 -14.33 -5.22 10.64
C ASP A 67 -13.11 -4.59 11.32
N ARG A 68 -12.09 -4.23 10.53
CA ARG A 68 -11.14 -3.23 11.02
C ARG A 68 -11.84 -1.89 10.96
N PRO A 69 -12.10 -1.20 12.09
CA PRO A 69 -12.74 0.09 12.06
C PRO A 69 -11.89 1.00 11.18
N ARG A 70 -12.49 1.50 10.10
CA ARG A 70 -11.89 2.48 9.21
C ARG A 70 -11.47 3.65 10.09
N GLN A 71 -10.17 3.79 10.36
CA GLN A 71 -9.64 4.96 11.06
C GLN A 71 -10.05 6.18 10.23
N GLN A 72 -11.10 6.86 10.68
CA GLN A 72 -11.52 8.12 10.10
C GLN A 72 -10.43 9.10 10.46
N HIS A 73 -9.51 9.36 9.53
CA HIS A 73 -8.63 10.49 9.66
C HIS A 73 -9.51 11.74 9.80
N PRO A 74 -9.35 12.53 10.88
CA PRO A 74 -10.16 13.72 11.07
C PRO A 74 -9.98 14.65 9.86
N PRO A 75 -11.05 15.30 9.37
CA PRO A 75 -10.94 16.20 8.23
C PRO A 75 -9.93 17.29 8.55
N ALA A 76 -8.97 17.50 7.65
CA ALA A 76 -7.98 18.55 7.78
C ALA A 76 -8.70 19.89 8.00
N ARG A 77 -8.50 20.48 9.17
CA ARG A 77 -9.10 21.74 9.60
C ARG A 77 -8.74 22.85 8.59
N ARG A 78 -9.67 23.19 7.68
CA ARG A 78 -9.54 24.35 6.80
C ARG A 78 -9.39 25.58 7.69
N LYS A 79 -8.24 26.25 7.63
CA LYS A 79 -8.05 27.55 8.27
C LYS A 79 -8.87 28.57 7.49
N THR A 80 -10.04 28.91 8.00
CA THR A 80 -10.79 30.08 7.55
C THR A 80 -10.06 31.31 8.08
N PHE A 81 -9.42 32.07 7.19
CA PHE A 81 -8.95 33.41 7.52
C PHE A 81 -10.17 34.31 7.60
N MET A 82 -10.57 34.72 8.81
CA MET A 82 -11.46 35.87 8.96
C MET A 82 -10.61 37.13 8.84
N THR A 83 -10.83 37.89 7.76
CA THR A 83 -10.38 39.28 7.69
C THR A 83 -11.26 40.09 8.64
N VAL A 84 -10.73 40.44 9.80
CA VAL A 84 -11.29 41.51 10.63
C VAL A 84 -10.46 42.75 10.36
N GLN A 85 -11.11 43.78 9.81
CA GLN A 85 -10.54 45.12 9.74
C GLN A 85 -10.09 45.56 11.14
N GLY A 86 -8.82 45.96 11.27
CA GLY A 86 -8.37 46.86 12.32
C GLY A 86 -7.43 46.25 13.37
N LYS A 87 -6.13 46.59 13.21
CA LYS A 87 -5.06 46.64 14.22
C LYS A 87 -4.52 45.29 14.75
N ALA A 88 -3.29 45.01 14.31
CA ALA A 88 -2.43 43.96 14.83
C ALA A 88 -1.98 44.26 16.27
N VAL A 89 -2.15 43.29 17.19
CA VAL A 89 -1.38 43.22 18.43
C VAL A 89 -0.85 41.80 18.57
N LEU A 90 0.47 41.67 18.43
CA LEU A 90 1.24 40.45 18.56
C LEU A 90 1.16 39.94 20.01
N HIS A 91 0.47 38.82 20.24
CA HIS A 91 0.68 37.98 21.42
C HIS A 91 1.15 36.61 20.94
N GLN A 92 2.44 36.34 21.09
CA GLN A 92 3.00 35.01 20.95
C GLN A 92 2.72 34.23 22.24
N PRO A 93 2.04 33.08 22.22
CA PRO A 93 2.13 32.13 23.32
C PRO A 93 3.43 31.34 23.18
N THR A 94 4.20 31.39 24.26
CA THR A 94 5.52 30.81 24.49
C THR A 94 5.53 29.28 24.40
N ALA A 95 6.68 28.76 23.99
CA ALA A 95 6.96 27.35 23.72
C ALA A 95 6.64 26.40 24.90
N SER A 96 6.14 25.20 24.57
CA SER A 96 6.35 24.00 25.38
C SER A 96 6.66 22.79 24.48
N ALA A 97 7.92 22.35 24.63
CA ALA A 97 8.54 21.04 24.38
C ALA A 97 7.76 19.93 23.67
N GLY A 98 8.37 19.36 22.61
CA GLY A 98 8.09 17.98 22.20
C GLY A 98 8.49 17.61 20.77
N ALA A 99 9.58 16.85 20.65
CA ALA A 99 10.00 16.02 19.52
C ALA A 99 10.49 16.71 18.22
N ALA A 100 11.82 16.85 18.14
CA ALA A 100 12.56 17.13 16.92
C ALA A 100 12.36 16.04 15.86
N LYS A 101 12.10 16.45 14.62
CA LYS A 101 12.21 15.61 13.41
C LYS A 101 13.53 15.97 12.71
N PRO A 102 14.36 15.01 12.28
CA PRO A 102 15.57 15.33 11.54
C PRO A 102 15.22 15.85 10.13
N SER A 103 15.79 17.00 9.80
CA SER A 103 15.78 17.64 8.49
C SER A 103 16.79 16.96 7.55
N PHE A 104 16.34 16.43 6.42
CA PHE A 104 17.23 16.05 5.31
C PHE A 104 17.58 17.31 4.49
N PRO A 105 18.84 17.55 4.14
CA PRO A 105 19.21 18.70 3.30
C PRO A 105 18.77 18.47 1.84
N SER A 106 18.04 19.44 1.29
CA SER A 106 17.77 19.58 -0.15
C SER A 106 19.10 19.71 -0.89
N ARG A 107 19.38 18.80 -1.83
CA ARG A 107 20.53 18.94 -2.73
C ARG A 107 20.26 20.05 -3.74
N ASP A 108 21.13 21.06 -3.69
CA ASP A 108 21.24 22.14 -4.63
C ASP A 108 21.31 21.67 -6.08
N ARG A 109 20.49 22.30 -6.91
CA ARG A 109 20.51 22.22 -8.37
C ARG A 109 21.55 23.22 -8.85
N GLU A 110 22.82 22.82 -8.86
CA GLU A 110 23.88 23.64 -9.42
C GLU A 110 23.96 23.44 -10.95
N LYS A 111 23.55 24.48 -11.66
CA LYS A 111 23.86 24.68 -13.07
C LYS A 111 25.38 24.71 -13.23
N ARG A 112 25.95 23.87 -14.07
CA ARG A 112 27.28 24.12 -14.64
C ARG A 112 27.20 24.15 -16.16
N SER A 113 27.25 25.38 -16.65
CA SER A 113 27.57 25.75 -18.02
C SER A 113 29.09 25.61 -18.27
N SER A 114 29.45 25.43 -19.54
CA SER A 114 30.78 25.55 -20.17
C SER A 114 31.81 24.44 -19.93
N ARG A 115 32.04 23.60 -20.95
CA ARG A 115 33.07 23.79 -21.98
C ARG A 115 32.78 22.91 -23.19
#